data_AF-A0A7J4XCK5-F1
#
_entry.id   AF-A0A7J4XCK5-F1
#
_cell.length_a   1.000
_cell.length_b   1.000
_cell.length_c   1.000
_cell.angle_alpha   90.00
_cell.angle_beta   90.00
_cell.angle_gamma   90.00
#
_symmetry.space_group_name_H-M   'P 1'
#
loop_
_entity.id
_entity.type
_entity.pdbx_description
1 polymer ?
#
loop_
_entity_poly.entity_id
_entity_poly.type
_entity_poly.pdbx_seq_one_letter_code
_entity_poly.pdbx_strand_id
1 'polypeptide(L)'
;MRKIILLVIFLSIGYVYAQDVSVRLSIVWKSENISIDSNMVMDVPYLNITYMNNTGKAVYFHSISVNEGGIPCFPMSMTFSDKYGFEQLNDYSNAKYKVVIEGNSDLLSTWMVIPNSTFYDKEHEVDFINDELTFIYSRLKKDSKTELPIDTIDGEKAFWEKISNHFVFLEADDIYTDSFNLYGFLKLHGIYEFQVIPYDKELRNYVSIFMLLDKFVCVKKKLPIQINGYQLYDKPLEGNSIKVKF
;
A
#
# COMPACT_ATOMS: atom_id res chain seq x y z
N MET A 1 7.38 55.88 -21.36
CA MET A 1 7.58 55.47 -19.95
C MET A 1 7.56 53.94 -19.89
N ARG A 2 8.71 53.30 -19.65
CA ARG A 2 8.82 51.83 -19.55
C ARG A 2 8.39 51.41 -18.14
N LYS A 3 7.37 50.55 -18.03
CA LYS A 3 6.96 49.93 -16.77
C LYS A 3 7.93 48.78 -16.45
N ILE A 4 8.70 48.91 -15.38
CA ILE A 4 9.48 47.81 -14.82
C ILE A 4 8.53 47.08 -13.87
N ILE A 5 8.19 45.83 -14.20
CA ILE A 5 7.46 44.93 -13.29
C ILE A 5 8.52 44.20 -12.48
N LEU A 6 8.62 44.54 -11.19
CA LEU A 6 9.48 43.88 -10.22
C LEU A 6 8.74 42.66 -9.69
N LEU A 7 9.16 41.46 -10.11
CA LEU A 7 8.66 40.19 -9.59
C LEU A 7 9.42 39.88 -8.29
N VAL A 8 8.78 40.08 -7.15
CA VAL A 8 9.33 39.67 -5.84
C VAL A 8 8.85 38.25 -5.56
N ILE A 9 9.75 37.28 -5.73
CA ILE A 9 9.50 35.89 -5.31
C ILE A 9 9.83 35.83 -3.81
N PHE A 10 8.80 35.78 -2.97
CA PHE A 10 8.95 35.40 -1.58
C PHE A 10 9.21 33.89 -1.52
N LEU A 11 10.48 33.50 -1.47
CA LEU A 11 10.87 32.17 -1.01
C LEU A 11 10.67 32.14 0.49
N SER A 12 9.47 31.76 0.93
CA SER A 12 9.29 31.27 2.28
C SER A 12 10.16 30.04 2.43
N ILE A 13 11.27 30.16 3.16
CA ILE A 13 12.04 29.03 3.66
C ILE A 13 11.14 28.36 4.71
N GLY A 14 10.17 27.59 4.24
CA GLY A 14 9.65 26.49 5.01
C GLY A 14 10.80 25.53 5.16
N TYR A 15 11.19 25.22 6.38
CA TYR A 15 12.02 24.04 6.63
C TYR A 15 11.21 22.84 6.14
N VAL A 16 11.39 22.48 4.87
CA VAL A 16 11.03 21.16 4.36
C VAL A 16 12.01 20.26 5.08
N TYR A 17 11.56 19.63 6.17
CA TYR A 17 12.30 18.50 6.72
C TYR A 17 12.42 17.51 5.58
N ALA A 18 13.59 17.46 4.93
CA ALA A 18 13.87 16.44 3.95
C ALA A 18 13.76 15.11 4.69
N GLN A 19 12.77 14.30 4.30
CA GLN A 19 12.67 12.97 4.87
C GLN A 19 13.89 12.18 4.42
N ASP A 20 14.55 11.58 5.40
CA ASP A 20 15.67 10.65 5.21
C ASP A 20 15.30 9.52 4.23
N VAL A 21 14.08 9.02 4.29
CA VAL A 21 13.47 8.19 3.25
C VAL A 21 12.14 8.82 2.89
N SER A 22 11.97 9.25 1.64
CA SER A 22 10.73 9.90 1.19
C SER A 22 9.86 8.93 0.42
N VAL A 23 8.54 9.06 0.60
CA VAL A 23 7.55 8.28 -0.13
C VAL A 23 6.71 9.19 -1.01
N ARG A 24 6.55 8.82 -2.28
CA ARG A 24 5.72 9.53 -3.24
C ARG A 24 4.70 8.61 -3.88
N LEU A 25 3.44 8.98 -3.75
CA LEU A 25 2.35 8.40 -4.53
C LEU A 25 2.30 9.08 -5.90
N SER A 26 1.96 8.32 -6.95
CA SER A 26 1.61 8.84 -8.28
C SER A 26 0.64 7.89 -9.00
N ILE A 27 -0.08 8.39 -10.01
CA ILE A 27 -0.96 7.59 -10.85
C ILE A 27 -0.35 7.48 -12.23
N VAL A 28 -0.28 6.25 -12.75
CA VAL A 28 0.16 5.96 -14.11
C VAL A 28 -0.92 5.14 -14.80
N TRP A 29 -1.18 5.43 -16.07
CA TRP A 29 -2.10 4.64 -16.89
C TRP A 29 -1.28 3.74 -17.80
N LYS A 30 -1.62 2.45 -17.84
CA LYS A 30 -0.94 1.45 -18.68
C LYS A 30 -1.97 0.76 -19.56
N SER A 31 -1.66 0.63 -20.84
CA SER A 31 -2.53 -0.10 -21.77
C SER A 31 -2.29 -1.60 -21.61
N GLU A 32 -3.29 -2.32 -21.12
CA GLU A 32 -3.17 -3.74 -20.77
C GLU A 32 -4.42 -4.53 -21.14
N ASN A 33 -4.27 -5.84 -21.30
CA ASN A 33 -5.39 -6.75 -21.52
C ASN A 33 -5.86 -7.30 -20.17
N ILE A 34 -7.08 -6.95 -19.77
CA ILE A 34 -7.69 -7.46 -18.54
C ILE A 34 -8.65 -8.58 -18.91
N SER A 35 -8.30 -9.82 -18.53
CA SER A 35 -9.04 -11.03 -18.89
C SER A 35 -10.42 -11.17 -18.25
N ILE A 36 -10.79 -10.27 -17.33
CA ILE A 36 -12.07 -10.33 -16.60
C ILE A 36 -13.24 -9.85 -17.46
N ASP A 37 -13.07 -8.75 -18.20
CA ASP A 37 -14.18 -8.02 -18.83
C ASP A 37 -14.35 -8.31 -20.33
N SER A 38 -13.74 -9.39 -20.83
CA SER A 38 -13.41 -9.70 -22.24
C SER A 38 -11.95 -9.38 -22.56
N ASN A 39 -11.36 -10.11 -23.51
CA ASN A 39 -9.96 -9.93 -23.96
C ASN A 39 -9.75 -8.60 -24.72
N MET A 40 -10.17 -7.49 -24.15
CA MET A 40 -10.06 -6.15 -24.70
C MET A 40 -8.89 -5.41 -24.03
N VAL A 41 -8.10 -4.73 -24.86
CA VAL A 41 -7.06 -3.82 -24.37
C VAL A 41 -7.71 -2.55 -23.87
N MET A 42 -7.39 -2.15 -22.65
CA MET A 42 -7.88 -0.91 -22.05
C MET A 42 -6.77 -0.21 -21.26
N ASP A 43 -6.93 1.10 -21.04
CA ASP A 43 -6.03 1.86 -20.19
C ASP A 43 -6.40 1.65 -18.72
N VAL A 44 -5.52 0.98 -18.00
CA VAL A 44 -5.68 0.58 -16.61
C VAL A 44 -4.89 1.54 -15.73
N PRO A 45 -5.52 2.14 -14.70
CA PRO A 45 -4.82 2.98 -13.74
C PRO A 45 -4.00 2.12 -12.78
N TYR A 46 -2.83 2.63 -12.42
CA TYR A 46 -1.93 2.07 -11.42
C TYR A 46 -1.54 3.13 -10.40
N LEU A 47 -1.55 2.77 -9.11
CA LEU A 47 -0.93 3.56 -8.05
C LEU A 47 0.54 3.15 -7.95
N ASN A 48 1.44 4.10 -8.20
CA ASN A 48 2.85 3.94 -7.92
C ASN A 48 3.17 4.45 -6.51
N ILE A 49 3.86 3.62 -5.72
CA ILE A 49 4.45 4.00 -4.43
C ILE A 49 5.97 4.03 -4.64
N THR A 50 6.52 5.23 -4.77
CA THR A 50 7.95 5.43 -4.99
C THR A 50 8.65 5.76 -3.67
N TYR A 51 9.67 4.98 -3.35
CA TYR A 51 10.58 5.18 -2.23
C TYR A 51 11.88 5.79 -2.73
N MET A 52 12.43 6.76 -2.00
CA MET A 52 13.73 7.35 -2.30
C MET A 52 14.53 7.49 -1.01
N ASN A 53 15.76 6.98 -1.03
CA ASN A 53 16.66 7.00 0.12
C ASN A 53 17.61 8.20 0.07
N ASN A 54 17.41 9.15 0.98
CA ASN A 54 18.22 10.35 1.13
C ASN A 54 19.15 10.29 2.35
N THR A 55 19.33 9.12 2.98
CA THR A 55 20.13 8.97 4.22
C THR A 55 21.64 9.03 3.99
N GLY A 56 22.10 8.86 2.75
CA GLY A 56 23.51 8.66 2.41
C GLY A 56 24.08 7.29 2.86
N LYS A 57 23.22 6.34 3.24
CA LYS A 57 23.60 4.98 3.65
C LYS A 57 22.65 3.95 3.05
N ALA A 58 23.09 2.70 2.93
CA ALA A 58 22.20 1.60 2.61
C ALA A 58 21.21 1.36 3.75
N VAL A 59 19.91 1.32 3.45
CA VAL A 59 18.85 1.10 4.45
C VAL A 59 17.85 0.05 4.03
N TYR A 60 17.20 -0.56 5.02
CA TYR A 60 16.01 -1.37 4.81
C TYR A 60 14.91 -1.02 5.80
N PHE A 61 13.67 -1.21 5.39
CA PHE A 61 12.47 -0.88 6.18
C PHE A 61 11.27 -1.67 5.69
N HIS A 62 10.19 -1.71 6.48
CA HIS A 62 8.93 -2.31 6.05
C HIS A 62 8.38 -1.59 4.81
N SER A 63 8.07 -2.37 3.77
CA SER A 63 7.30 -1.86 2.64
C SER A 63 5.98 -1.26 3.15
N ILE A 64 5.54 -0.15 2.56
CA ILE A 64 4.21 0.40 2.88
C ILE A 64 3.11 -0.56 2.44
N SER A 65 3.32 -1.31 1.35
CA SER A 65 2.40 -2.36 0.96
C SER A 65 3.14 -3.52 0.31
N VAL A 66 2.72 -4.77 0.57
CA VAL A 66 3.31 -5.94 -0.08
C VAL A 66 2.90 -5.93 -1.55
N ASN A 67 3.87 -5.89 -2.43
CA ASN A 67 3.62 -6.01 -3.86
C ASN A 67 3.61 -7.48 -4.31
N GLU A 68 2.49 -8.16 -4.09
CA GLU A 68 2.25 -9.51 -4.64
C GLU A 68 1.64 -9.40 -6.05
N GLY A 69 2.50 -9.22 -7.05
CA GLY A 69 2.07 -9.15 -8.45
C GLY A 69 1.25 -7.89 -8.78
N GLY A 70 1.41 -6.81 -8.01
CA GLY A 70 0.76 -5.53 -8.22
C GLY A 70 -0.72 -5.52 -7.86
N ILE A 71 -1.21 -6.45 -7.04
CA ILE A 71 -2.61 -6.53 -6.64
C ILE A 71 -2.79 -6.03 -5.20
N PRO A 72 -3.56 -4.96 -4.95
CA PRO A 72 -3.87 -4.53 -3.60
C PRO A 72 -4.81 -5.53 -2.90
N CYS A 73 -4.66 -5.64 -1.58
CA CYS A 73 -5.49 -6.47 -0.72
C CYS A 73 -6.34 -5.59 0.20
N PHE A 74 -7.56 -6.03 0.52
CA PHE A 74 -8.52 -5.28 1.34
C PHE A 74 -9.08 -6.18 2.46
N PRO A 75 -9.53 -5.60 3.59
CA PRO A 75 -10.23 -6.37 4.61
C PRO A 75 -11.60 -6.82 4.08
N MET A 76 -11.99 -8.06 4.43
CA MET A 76 -13.29 -8.61 4.07
C MET A 76 -14.22 -8.58 5.31
N SER A 77 -15.43 -8.05 5.15
CA SER A 77 -16.49 -8.06 6.19
C SER A 77 -17.23 -9.42 6.29
N MET A 78 -16.88 -10.37 5.42
CA MET A 78 -17.48 -11.71 5.25
C MET A 78 -18.96 -11.73 4.79
N THR A 79 -19.50 -10.62 4.30
CA THR A 79 -20.89 -10.57 3.81
C THR A 79 -21.05 -10.78 2.30
N PHE A 80 -19.97 -10.66 1.53
CA PHE A 80 -19.98 -10.83 0.08
C PHE A 80 -19.70 -12.28 -0.33
N SER A 81 -20.61 -12.88 -1.10
CA SER A 81 -20.51 -14.26 -1.56
C SER A 81 -19.88 -14.33 -2.96
N ASP A 82 -19.01 -15.31 -3.20
CA ASP A 82 -18.45 -15.60 -4.54
C ASP A 82 -19.51 -15.95 -5.61
N LYS A 83 -20.77 -16.10 -5.22
CA LYS A 83 -21.92 -16.29 -6.10
C LYS A 83 -22.38 -15.01 -6.80
N TYR A 84 -21.94 -13.84 -6.33
CA TYR A 84 -22.23 -12.57 -6.98
C TYR A 84 -21.38 -12.40 -8.24
N GLY A 85 -21.99 -12.00 -9.35
CA GLY A 85 -21.30 -11.63 -10.58
C GLY A 85 -20.96 -10.15 -10.64
N PHE A 86 -20.12 -9.74 -11.60
CA PHE A 86 -19.72 -8.34 -11.78
C PHE A 86 -20.90 -7.40 -12.05
N GLU A 87 -22.01 -7.91 -12.59
CA GLU A 87 -23.23 -7.16 -12.86
C GLU A 87 -23.99 -6.71 -11.59
N GLN A 88 -23.62 -7.24 -10.43
CA GLN A 88 -24.24 -6.94 -9.14
C GLN A 88 -23.40 -5.97 -8.29
N LEU A 89 -22.29 -5.47 -8.84
CA LEU A 89 -21.46 -4.49 -8.17
C LEU A 89 -22.14 -3.13 -8.09
N ASN A 90 -21.97 -2.44 -6.97
CA ASN A 90 -22.48 -1.09 -6.80
C ASN A 90 -21.70 -0.06 -7.65
N ASP A 91 -22.41 1.00 -8.05
CA ASP A 91 -21.80 2.18 -8.65
C ASP A 91 -21.61 3.28 -7.59
N TYR A 92 -20.35 3.62 -7.34
CA TYR A 92 -19.93 4.62 -6.36
C TYR A 92 -19.60 5.98 -6.99
N SER A 93 -20.06 6.26 -8.21
CA SER A 93 -19.82 7.52 -8.93
C SER A 93 -20.07 8.81 -8.11
N ASN A 94 -21.02 8.76 -7.16
CA ASN A 94 -21.39 9.89 -6.29
C ASN A 94 -20.73 9.87 -4.90
N ALA A 95 -19.95 8.84 -4.60
CA ALA A 95 -19.32 8.65 -3.30
C ALA A 95 -17.89 9.22 -3.28
N LYS A 96 -17.41 9.48 -2.06
CA LYS A 96 -16.06 9.97 -1.79
C LYS A 96 -15.43 9.14 -0.68
N TYR A 97 -14.30 8.54 -0.98
CA TYR A 97 -13.59 7.64 -0.08
C TYR A 97 -12.15 8.10 0.15
N LYS A 98 -11.60 7.73 1.31
CA LYS A 98 -10.16 7.69 1.55
C LYS A 98 -9.72 6.25 1.38
N VAL A 99 -8.58 6.06 0.75
CA VAL A 99 -7.89 4.77 0.66
C VAL A 99 -6.65 4.87 1.54
N VAL A 100 -6.74 4.26 2.72
CA VAL A 100 -5.68 4.22 3.71
C VAL A 100 -4.74 3.07 3.37
N ILE A 101 -3.47 3.40 3.22
CA ILE A 101 -2.39 2.44 3.00
C ILE A 101 -1.52 2.45 4.25
N GLU A 102 -1.70 1.46 5.10
CA GLU A 102 -0.96 1.30 6.36
C GLU A 102 0.26 0.40 6.16
N GLY A 103 1.34 0.73 6.89
CA GLY A 103 2.58 -0.05 6.89
C GLY A 103 2.39 -1.51 7.31
N ASN A 104 3.22 -2.37 6.72
CA ASN A 104 3.09 -3.83 6.73
C ASN A 104 3.76 -4.53 7.92
N SER A 105 3.58 -3.99 9.13
CA SER A 105 3.92 -4.61 10.42
C SER A 105 3.58 -6.08 10.58
N ASP A 106 2.35 -6.35 10.19
CA ASP A 106 1.64 -7.53 10.59
C ASP A 106 1.75 -8.64 9.56
N LEU A 107 2.62 -8.46 8.56
CA LEU A 107 2.72 -9.28 7.35
C LEU A 107 1.40 -9.39 6.58
N LEU A 108 0.40 -8.60 6.99
CA LEU A 108 -0.91 -8.48 6.41
C LEU A 108 -0.97 -7.06 5.84
N SER A 109 -0.48 -6.86 4.62
CA SER A 109 -0.69 -5.58 3.95
C SER A 109 -2.10 -5.53 3.41
N THR A 110 -2.96 -4.79 4.10
CA THR A 110 -4.31 -4.49 3.65
C THR A 110 -4.50 -3.00 3.54
N TRP A 111 -4.92 -2.55 2.37
CA TRP A 111 -5.45 -1.21 2.19
C TRP A 111 -6.86 -1.18 2.77
N MET A 112 -7.28 -0.03 3.27
CA MET A 112 -8.63 0.14 3.80
C MET A 112 -9.32 1.30 3.11
N VAL A 113 -10.47 1.03 2.52
CA VAL A 113 -11.32 2.04 1.89
C VAL A 113 -12.37 2.47 2.90
N ILE A 114 -12.34 3.74 3.29
CA ILE A 114 -13.25 4.30 4.30
C ILE A 114 -13.98 5.53 3.76
N PRO A 115 -15.25 5.74 4.10
CA PRO A 115 -15.97 6.96 3.72
C PRO A 115 -15.20 8.21 4.18
N ASN A 116 -15.24 9.27 3.38
CA ASN A 116 -14.50 10.51 3.71
C ASN A 116 -14.90 11.13 5.06
N SER A 117 -16.14 10.89 5.49
CA SER A 117 -16.71 11.31 6.78
C SER A 117 -16.20 10.51 7.98
N THR A 118 -15.58 9.35 7.74
CA THR A 118 -15.08 8.46 8.78
C THR A 118 -13.66 8.85 9.19
N PHE A 119 -13.39 8.71 10.48
CA PHE A 119 -12.07 8.91 11.07
C PHE A 119 -11.39 7.55 11.20
N TYR A 120 -10.18 7.43 10.64
CA TYR A 120 -9.41 6.17 10.61
C TYR A 120 -9.01 5.67 12.00
N ASP A 121 -8.74 6.58 12.93
CA ASP A 121 -8.30 6.29 14.30
C ASP A 121 -9.44 5.79 15.22
N LYS A 122 -10.64 5.58 14.67
CA LYS A 122 -11.81 5.13 15.42
C LYS A 122 -12.27 3.78 14.91
N GLU A 123 -12.74 2.95 15.82
CA GLU A 123 -13.41 1.70 15.46
C GLU A 123 -14.61 2.00 14.57
N HIS A 124 -14.65 1.35 13.42
CA HIS A 124 -15.75 1.45 12.46
C HIS A 124 -15.91 0.11 11.74
N GLU A 125 -17.13 -0.16 11.29
CA GLU A 125 -17.40 -1.32 10.45
C GLU A 125 -16.65 -1.17 9.11
N VAL A 126 -16.27 -2.31 8.53
CA VAL A 126 -15.68 -2.35 7.19
C VAL A 126 -16.78 -2.03 6.19
N ASP A 127 -16.58 -0.97 5.39
CA ASP A 127 -17.54 -0.56 4.37
C ASP A 127 -17.60 -1.61 3.25
N PHE A 128 -18.81 -1.86 2.73
CA PHE A 128 -19.11 -2.89 1.72
C PHE A 128 -18.23 -2.79 0.47
N ILE A 129 -17.77 -1.58 0.12
CA ILE A 129 -16.86 -1.38 -1.01
C ILE A 129 -15.56 -2.21 -0.90
N ASN A 130 -15.07 -2.48 0.32
CA ASN A 130 -13.87 -3.30 0.52
C ASN A 130 -14.10 -4.75 0.11
N ASP A 131 -15.32 -5.27 0.31
CA ASP A 131 -15.67 -6.62 -0.11
C ASP A 131 -15.75 -6.71 -1.64
N GLU A 132 -16.34 -5.71 -2.29
CA GLU A 132 -16.43 -5.64 -3.75
C GLU A 132 -15.05 -5.50 -4.40
N LEU A 133 -14.16 -4.68 -3.82
CA LEU A 133 -12.76 -4.62 -4.27
C LEU A 133 -12.05 -5.96 -4.06
N THR A 134 -12.23 -6.61 -2.91
CA THR A 134 -11.67 -7.95 -2.66
C THR A 134 -12.15 -8.96 -3.69
N PHE A 135 -13.45 -8.93 -4.04
CA PHE A 135 -14.02 -9.77 -5.08
C PHE A 135 -13.40 -9.51 -6.45
N ILE A 136 -13.27 -8.24 -6.88
CA ILE A 136 -12.68 -7.90 -8.18
C ILE A 136 -11.21 -8.35 -8.25
N TYR A 137 -10.42 -8.05 -7.23
CA TYR A 137 -8.99 -8.37 -7.22
C TYR A 137 -8.71 -9.86 -7.04
N SER A 138 -9.56 -10.61 -6.34
CA SER A 138 -9.43 -12.08 -6.27
C SER A 138 -9.54 -12.74 -7.65
N ARG A 139 -10.34 -12.17 -8.56
CA ARG A 139 -10.45 -12.61 -9.96
C ARG A 139 -9.28 -12.16 -10.84
N LEU A 140 -8.58 -11.09 -10.46
CA LEU A 140 -7.36 -10.61 -11.14
C LEU A 140 -6.11 -11.39 -10.71
N LYS A 141 -6.07 -11.89 -9.47
CA LYS A 141 -4.97 -12.74 -9.00
C LYS A 141 -4.92 -14.02 -9.83
N LYS A 142 -3.85 -14.19 -10.61
CA LYS A 142 -3.54 -15.45 -11.30
C LYS A 142 -3.00 -16.42 -10.27
N ASP A 143 -3.73 -17.49 -9.95
CA ASP A 143 -3.34 -18.65 -9.13
C ASP A 143 -2.08 -18.44 -8.28
N SER A 144 -2.12 -17.49 -7.34
CA SER A 144 -1.11 -17.41 -6.31
C SER A 144 -1.50 -18.50 -5.32
N LYS A 145 -0.79 -19.63 -5.36
CA LYS A 145 -0.86 -20.63 -4.29
C LYS A 145 -0.67 -19.89 -2.99
N THR A 146 -1.73 -19.78 -2.21
CA THR A 146 -1.74 -19.17 -0.88
C THR A 146 -0.58 -19.79 -0.10
N GLU A 147 0.42 -18.96 0.24
CA GLU A 147 1.62 -19.46 0.88
C GLU A 147 1.27 -20.08 2.23
N LEU A 148 1.94 -21.20 2.52
CA LEU A 148 1.82 -21.95 3.77
C LEU A 148 1.95 -21.02 4.98
N PRO A 149 1.34 -21.35 6.13
CA PRO A 149 1.50 -20.55 7.34
C PRO A 149 2.99 -20.46 7.76
N ILE A 150 3.39 -19.30 8.27
CA ILE A 150 4.79 -18.96 8.63
C ILE A 150 5.34 -19.87 9.74
N ASP A 151 4.45 -20.52 10.48
CA ASP A 151 4.72 -21.51 11.53
C ASP A 151 5.41 -22.79 11.02
N THR A 152 5.47 -23.02 9.71
CA THR A 152 6.15 -24.19 9.11
C THR A 152 7.63 -23.93 8.75
N ILE A 153 8.15 -22.73 9.01
CA ILE A 153 9.51 -22.36 8.59
C ILE A 153 10.51 -22.59 9.73
N ASP A 154 11.32 -23.63 9.57
CA ASP A 154 12.45 -23.86 10.46
C ASP A 154 13.69 -23.07 10.00
N GLY A 155 14.19 -22.19 10.89
CA GLY A 155 15.46 -21.51 10.74
C GLY A 155 15.36 -20.03 10.32
N GLU A 156 16.26 -19.21 10.86
CA GLU A 156 16.26 -17.75 10.68
C GLU A 156 16.42 -17.33 9.22
N LYS A 157 17.27 -18.03 8.45
CA LYS A 157 17.47 -17.74 7.02
C LYS A 157 16.19 -17.93 6.21
N ALA A 158 15.53 -19.07 6.36
CA ALA A 158 14.30 -19.39 5.64
C ALA A 158 13.17 -18.43 6.03
N PHE A 159 13.12 -18.00 7.30
CA PHE A 159 12.18 -16.99 7.76
C PHE A 159 12.39 -15.66 7.01
N TRP A 160 13.62 -15.15 6.97
CA TRP A 160 13.93 -13.89 6.28
C TRP A 160 13.72 -13.96 4.78
N GLU A 161 14.06 -15.09 4.14
CA GLU A 161 13.78 -15.31 2.72
C GLU A 161 12.29 -15.20 2.42
N LYS A 162 11.44 -15.80 3.26
CA LYS A 162 9.99 -15.78 3.04
C LYS A 162 9.38 -14.40 3.24
N ILE A 163 9.81 -13.64 4.25
CA ILE A 163 9.23 -12.32 4.51
C ILE A 163 9.96 -11.18 3.77
N SER A 164 10.93 -11.50 2.91
CA SER A 164 11.78 -10.51 2.24
C SER A 164 11.00 -9.51 1.38
N ASN A 165 9.91 -9.95 0.76
CA ASN A 165 8.98 -9.12 -0.02
C ASN A 165 8.15 -8.12 0.83
N HIS A 166 8.20 -8.22 2.17
CA HIS A 166 7.61 -7.24 3.09
C HIS A 166 8.56 -6.10 3.43
N PHE A 167 9.80 -6.12 2.91
CA PHE A 167 10.82 -5.10 3.14
C PHE A 167 11.27 -4.49 1.83
N VAL A 168 11.64 -3.21 1.91
CA VAL A 168 12.33 -2.49 0.84
C VAL A 168 13.77 -2.32 1.27
N PHE A 169 14.70 -2.61 0.37
CA PHE A 169 16.15 -2.42 0.54
C PHE A 169 16.61 -1.38 -0.48
N LEU A 170 17.25 -0.31 -0.01
CA LEU A 170 17.74 0.79 -0.85
C LEU A 170 19.20 1.08 -0.52
N GLU A 171 20.07 1.13 -1.54
CA GLU A 171 21.37 1.76 -1.37
C GLU A 171 21.22 3.27 -1.16
N ALA A 172 22.32 3.94 -0.82
CA ALA A 172 22.33 5.40 -0.75
C ALA A 172 21.88 6.00 -2.10
N ASP A 173 20.95 6.95 -2.06
CA ASP A 173 20.39 7.67 -3.21
C ASP A 173 19.56 6.81 -4.19
N ASP A 174 19.27 5.56 -3.83
CA ASP A 174 18.43 4.68 -4.64
C ASP A 174 16.96 5.08 -4.63
N ILE A 175 16.28 4.73 -5.73
CA ILE A 175 14.85 4.90 -5.94
C ILE A 175 14.25 3.54 -6.28
N TYR A 176 13.20 3.16 -5.57
CA TYR A 176 12.41 1.96 -5.84
C TYR A 176 10.94 2.35 -6.02
N THR A 177 10.20 1.64 -6.86
CA THR A 177 8.77 1.91 -7.09
C THR A 177 7.99 0.62 -7.17
N ASP A 178 7.02 0.47 -6.26
CA ASP A 178 5.96 -0.50 -6.39
C ASP A 178 4.81 0.08 -7.23
N SER A 179 4.13 -0.78 -7.99
CA SER A 179 2.98 -0.42 -8.81
C SER A 179 1.80 -1.34 -8.48
N PHE A 180 0.66 -0.75 -8.10
CA PHE A 180 -0.56 -1.47 -7.76
C PHE A 180 -1.66 -1.17 -8.76
N ASN A 181 -2.28 -2.20 -9.30
CA ASN A 181 -3.39 -2.11 -10.24
C ASN A 181 -4.61 -1.51 -9.54
N LEU A 182 -5.24 -0.50 -10.16
CA LEU A 182 -6.43 0.18 -9.65
C LEU A 182 -7.71 -0.13 -10.44
N TYR A 183 -7.73 -1.21 -11.21
CA TYR A 183 -8.88 -1.62 -12.02
C TYR A 183 -10.17 -1.74 -11.21
N GLY A 184 -10.11 -2.27 -9.98
CA GLY A 184 -11.28 -2.37 -9.12
C GLY A 184 -11.91 -1.00 -8.84
N PHE A 185 -11.09 0.01 -8.58
CA PHE A 185 -11.55 1.38 -8.39
C PHE A 185 -12.13 1.98 -9.67
N LEU A 186 -11.54 1.65 -10.82
CA LEU A 186 -12.08 2.04 -12.12
C LEU A 186 -13.47 1.46 -12.37
N LYS A 187 -13.72 0.21 -11.96
CA LYS A 187 -15.01 -0.46 -12.16
C LYS A 187 -16.10 -0.02 -11.21
N LEU A 188 -15.72 0.29 -9.98
CA LEU A 188 -16.66 0.78 -8.96
C LEU A 188 -16.95 2.28 -9.11
N HIS A 189 -16.16 3.02 -9.89
CA HIS A 189 -16.23 4.48 -10.06
C HIS A 189 -16.10 5.26 -8.75
N GLY A 190 -16.08 6.59 -8.83
CA GLY A 190 -16.13 7.46 -7.65
C GLY A 190 -14.86 8.26 -7.42
N ILE A 191 -14.76 8.91 -6.25
CA ILE A 191 -13.63 9.78 -5.92
C ILE A 191 -12.85 9.19 -4.74
N TYR A 192 -11.58 8.86 -4.98
CA TYR A 192 -10.72 8.19 -4.02
C TYR A 192 -9.50 9.05 -3.70
N GLU A 193 -9.25 9.28 -2.42
CA GLU A 193 -8.03 9.91 -1.93
C GLU A 193 -7.10 8.86 -1.31
N PHE A 194 -6.05 8.51 -2.04
CA PHE A 194 -5.01 7.59 -1.60
C PHE A 194 -4.05 8.31 -0.67
N GLN A 195 -3.78 7.71 0.49
CA GLN A 195 -2.91 8.29 1.51
C GLN A 195 -2.11 7.20 2.23
N VAL A 196 -0.83 7.48 2.46
CA VAL A 196 0.02 6.68 3.34
C VAL A 196 -0.17 7.19 4.74
N ILE A 197 -0.56 6.30 5.66
CA ILE A 197 -0.64 6.67 7.08
C ILE A 197 0.67 6.24 7.76
N PRO A 198 1.33 7.15 8.51
CA PRO A 198 2.56 6.83 9.21
C PRO A 198 2.29 5.73 10.23
N TYR A 199 3.12 4.70 10.17
CA TYR A 199 2.98 3.53 11.00
C TYR A 199 3.36 3.81 12.47
N ASP A 200 2.72 3.11 13.42
CA ASP A 200 3.01 3.26 14.86
C ASP A 200 4.50 3.05 15.15
N LYS A 201 5.08 3.96 15.93
CA LYS A 201 6.49 3.93 16.34
C LYS A 201 6.87 2.65 17.06
N GLU A 202 5.96 2.05 17.82
CA GLU A 202 6.27 0.83 18.56
C GLU A 202 6.45 -0.39 17.66
N LEU A 203 5.89 -0.36 16.45
CA LEU A 203 5.81 -1.52 15.58
C LEU A 203 6.78 -1.43 14.38
N ARG A 204 7.45 -0.30 14.14
CA ARG A 204 8.44 -0.15 13.02
C ARG A 204 9.71 -1.01 13.18
N ASN A 205 10.02 -1.43 14.40
CA ASN A 205 11.19 -2.23 14.73
C ASN A 205 10.85 -3.72 14.96
N TYR A 206 9.63 -4.12 14.63
CA TYR A 206 9.13 -5.46 14.84
C TYR A 206 8.34 -5.93 13.62
N VAL A 207 8.29 -7.25 13.46
CA VAL A 207 7.32 -7.92 12.60
C VAL A 207 6.38 -8.72 13.49
N SER A 208 5.07 -8.58 13.29
CA SER A 208 4.09 -9.43 13.96
C SER A 208 3.84 -10.68 13.12
N ILE A 209 3.91 -11.84 13.76
CA ILE A 209 3.70 -13.14 13.13
C ILE A 209 2.45 -13.73 13.77
N PHE A 210 1.42 -13.96 12.96
CA PHE A 210 0.21 -14.65 13.39
C PHE A 210 0.37 -16.14 13.16
N MET A 211 0.25 -16.91 14.23
CA MET A 211 0.34 -18.38 14.19
C MET A 211 -1.04 -18.97 14.45
N LEU A 212 -1.42 -19.91 13.60
CA LEU A 212 -2.63 -20.73 13.73
C LEU A 212 -2.23 -22.07 14.39
N LEU A 213 -2.04 -22.02 15.71
CA LEU A 213 -1.96 -23.21 16.56
C LEU A 213 -3.37 -23.53 17.10
N ASP A 214 -3.50 -24.08 18.31
CA ASP A 214 -4.79 -24.31 18.99
C ASP A 214 -5.52 -23.00 19.36
N LYS A 215 -4.82 -21.86 19.31
CA LYS A 215 -5.33 -20.50 19.54
C LYS A 215 -4.64 -19.55 18.56
N PHE A 216 -5.34 -18.47 18.19
CA PHE A 216 -4.76 -17.37 17.42
C PHE A 216 -3.76 -16.61 18.29
N VAL A 217 -2.46 -16.73 18.00
CA VAL A 217 -1.39 -16.07 18.76
C VAL A 217 -0.61 -15.14 17.83
N CYS A 218 -0.46 -13.88 18.27
CA CYS A 218 0.43 -12.91 17.64
C CYS A 218 1.77 -12.89 18.39
N VAL A 219 2.87 -13.17 17.68
CA VAL A 219 4.24 -13.07 18.19
C VAL A 219 4.95 -11.92 17.50
N LYS A 220 5.47 -10.99 18.29
CA LYS A 220 6.30 -9.89 17.77
C LYS A 220 7.76 -10.30 17.77
N LYS A 221 8.40 -10.28 16.61
CA LYS A 221 9.84 -10.52 16.45
C LYS A 221 10.55 -9.22 16.13
N LYS A 222 11.58 -8.88 16.91
CA LYS A 222 12.37 -7.67 16.68
C LYS A 222 13.16 -7.80 15.38
N LEU A 223 13.16 -6.74 14.59
CA LEU A 223 14.01 -6.66 13.40
C LEU A 223 15.49 -6.51 13.82
N PRO A 224 16.42 -7.09 13.04
CA PRO A 224 17.83 -6.80 13.18
C PRO A 224 18.10 -5.30 13.05
N ILE A 225 19.21 -4.80 13.57
CA ILE A 225 19.61 -3.41 13.32
C ILE A 225 20.29 -3.30 11.94
N GLN A 226 20.82 -4.42 11.44
CA GLN A 226 21.51 -4.50 10.16
C GLN A 226 21.29 -5.87 9.52
N ILE A 227 21.05 -5.90 8.21
CA ILE A 227 20.95 -7.10 7.39
C ILE A 227 21.77 -6.88 6.12
N ASN A 228 22.72 -7.76 5.82
CA ASN A 228 23.51 -7.74 4.57
C ASN A 228 24.10 -6.37 4.20
N GLY A 229 24.51 -5.57 5.20
CA GLY A 229 25.04 -4.21 4.99
C GLY A 229 24.02 -3.09 5.10
N TYR A 230 22.71 -3.36 4.95
CA TYR A 230 21.63 -2.39 5.09
C TYR A 230 21.29 -2.12 6.55
N GLN A 231 21.19 -0.85 6.92
CA GLN A 231 20.78 -0.42 8.26
C GLN A 231 19.24 -0.33 8.36
N LEU A 232 18.67 -0.78 9.47
CA LEU A 232 17.22 -0.63 9.71
C LEU A 232 16.86 0.86 9.78
N TYR A 233 15.90 1.28 8.95
CA TYR A 233 15.28 2.60 9.01
C TYR A 233 13.98 2.51 9.81
N ASP A 234 13.97 3.16 10.98
CA ASP A 234 12.90 3.06 11.98
C ASP A 234 12.12 4.35 12.24
N LYS A 235 12.31 5.35 11.37
CA LYS A 235 11.57 6.60 11.39
C LYS A 235 10.25 6.46 10.62
N PRO A 236 9.24 7.30 10.90
CA PRO A 236 7.99 7.29 10.15
C PRO A 236 8.22 7.55 8.67
N LEU A 237 7.54 6.79 7.81
CA LEU A 237 7.42 7.09 6.39
C LEU A 237 6.16 7.93 6.17
N GLU A 238 6.32 9.16 5.69
CA GLU A 238 5.19 10.01 5.37
C GLU A 238 5.13 10.23 3.86
N GLY A 239 3.97 10.01 3.26
CA GLY A 239 3.73 10.21 1.84
C GLY A 239 2.84 11.42 1.55
N ASN A 240 2.82 11.86 0.31
CA ASN A 240 1.75 12.73 -0.18
C ASN A 240 0.42 11.97 -0.27
N SER A 241 -0.69 12.70 -0.36
CA SER A 241 -1.97 12.13 -0.80
C SER A 241 -2.22 12.42 -2.28
N ILE A 242 -3.01 11.56 -2.92
CA ILE A 242 -3.50 11.77 -4.29
C ILE A 242 -4.99 11.50 -4.36
N LYS A 243 -5.72 12.44 -4.95
CA LYS A 243 -7.13 12.32 -5.24
C LYS A 243 -7.35 11.99 -6.71
N VAL A 244 -8.10 10.92 -6.98
CA VAL A 244 -8.46 10.48 -8.32
C VAL A 244 -9.97 10.33 -8.41
N LYS A 245 -10.53 10.76 -9.55
CA LYS A 245 -11.91 10.45 -9.92
C LYS A 245 -11.87 9.40 -11.02
N PHE A 246 -12.51 8.26 -10.78
CA PHE A 246 -12.73 7.21 -11.76
C PHE A 246 -14.16 7.27 -12.29
#